data_AF-A0A2M7ZTX6-F1
#
_entry.id   AF-A0A2M7ZTX6-F1
#
_cell.length_a   1.000
_cell.length_b   1.000
_cell.length_c   1.000
_cell.angle_alpha   90.00
_cell.angle_beta   90.00
_cell.angle_gamma   90.00
#
_symmetry.space_group_name_H-M   'P 1'
#
loop_
_entity.id
_entity.type
_entity.pdbx_description
1 polymer ?
#
loop_
_entity_poly.entity_id
_entity_poly.type
_entity_poly.pdbx_seq_one_letter_code
_entity_poly.pdbx_strand_id
1 'polypeptide(L)' 'DVSGAGDTVISTLTMALAAGADILEASYLANYAGGIVCEEVGIIPIERDKLFNTVSDQQ' A
#
# COMPACT_ATOMS: atom_id res chain seq x y z
N ASP A 1 6.35 -5.84 -11.74
CA ASP A 1 5.22 -5.95 -12.70
C ASP A 1 4.16 -4.93 -12.29
N VAL A 2 3.51 -4.21 -13.21
CA VAL A 2 2.55 -3.13 -12.83
C VAL A 2 1.11 -3.62 -12.69
N SER A 3 0.84 -4.88 -13.03
CA SER A 3 -0.47 -5.49 -12.86
C SER A 3 -0.86 -5.56 -11.38
N GLY A 4 -2.00 -4.97 -11.03
CA GLY A 4 -2.53 -4.96 -9.64
C GLY A 4 -2.09 -3.79 -8.77
N ALA A 5 -1.23 -2.89 -9.25
CA ALA A 5 -0.79 -1.72 -8.50
C ALA A 5 -1.96 -0.77 -8.16
N GLY A 6 -2.84 -0.50 -9.13
CA GLY A 6 -4.03 0.34 -8.91
C GLY A 6 -5.01 -0.26 -7.90
N ASP A 7 -5.27 -1.57 -7.99
CA ASP A 7 -6.14 -2.28 -7.04
C ASP A 7 -5.55 -2.24 -5.62
N THR A 8 -4.24 -2.38 -5.51
CA THR A 8 -3.49 -2.29 -4.24
C THR A 8 -3.58 -0.89 -3.63
N VAL A 9 -3.43 0.16 -4.44
CA VAL A 9 -3.58 1.55 -4.00
C VAL A 9 -4.99 1.79 -3.47
N ILE A 10 -6.03 1.44 -4.24
CA ILE A 10 -7.42 1.73 -3.86
C ILE A 10 -7.85 0.89 -2.65
N SER A 11 -7.48 -0.39 -2.58
CA SER A 11 -7.78 -1.24 -1.43
C SER A 11 -7.11 -0.74 -0.15
N THR A 12 -5.83 -0.37 -0.20
CA THR A 12 -5.08 0.15 0.95
C THR A 12 -5.62 1.51 1.40
N LEU A 13 -5.92 2.41 0.46
CA LEU A 13 -6.51 3.72 0.74
C LEU A 13 -7.87 3.55 1.44
N THR A 14 -8.74 2.71 0.89
CA THR A 14 -10.08 2.46 1.43
C THR A 14 -10.01 1.83 2.81
N MET A 15 -9.09 0.88 3.01
CA MET A 15 -8.87 0.25 4.31
C MET A 15 -8.41 1.26 5.36
N ALA A 16 -7.43 2.11 5.05
CA ALA A 16 -6.91 3.10 5.99
C ALA A 16 -7.98 4.15 6.36
N LEU A 17 -8.74 4.64 5.38
CA LEU A 17 -9.87 5.55 5.62
C LEU A 17 -10.95 4.89 6.48
N ALA A 18 -11.29 3.62 6.21
CA ALA A 18 -12.26 2.87 7.01
C ALA A 18 -11.78 2.61 8.45
N ALA A 19 -10.46 2.56 8.66
CA ALA A 19 -9.83 2.46 9.98
C ALA A 19 -9.74 3.80 10.72
N GLY A 20 -10.15 4.91 10.10
CA GLY A 20 -10.18 6.24 10.70
C GLY A 20 -8.93 7.10 10.47
N ALA A 21 -8.02 6.67 9.58
CA ALA A 21 -6.92 7.51 9.14
C ALA A 21 -7.43 8.71 8.32
N ASP A 22 -6.69 9.81 8.33
CA ASP A 22 -7.00 10.92 7.44
C ASP A 22 -6.59 10.62 5.98
N ILE A 23 -7.00 11.49 5.05
CA ILE A 23 -6.73 11.27 3.62
C ILE A 23 -5.24 11.33 3.28
N LEU A 24 -4.44 12.10 4.03
CA LEU A 24 -2.99 12.20 3.83
C LEU A 24 -2.31 10.91 4.30
N GLU A 25 -2.62 10.44 5.50
CA GLU A 25 -2.12 9.18 6.07
C GLU A 25 -2.51 7.99 5.19
N ALA A 26 -3.77 7.92 4.78
CA ALA A 26 -4.27 6.85 3.92
C ALA A 26 -3.58 6.87 2.54
N SER A 27 -3.41 8.07 1.95
CA SER A 27 -2.72 8.21 0.66
C SER A 27 -1.24 7.86 0.76
N TYR A 28 -0.60 8.21 1.88
CA TYR A 28 0.78 7.86 2.15
C TYR A 28 0.95 6.33 2.18
N LEU A 29 0.16 5.62 2.98
CA LEU A 29 0.16 4.15 3.03
C LEU A 29 -0.13 3.51 1.67
N ALA A 30 -1.13 4.03 0.95
CA ALA A 30 -1.53 3.50 -0.36
C ALA A 30 -0.43 3.64 -1.41
N ASN A 31 0.31 4.75 -1.41
CA ASN A 31 1.42 4.96 -2.34
C ASN A 31 2.55 3.95 -2.10
N TYR A 32 2.92 3.68 -0.85
CA TYR A 32 3.91 2.65 -0.54
C TYR A 32 3.42 1.26 -0.95
N ALA A 33 2.17 0.93 -0.61
CA ALA A 33 1.56 -0.34 -0.99
C ALA A 33 1.59 -0.58 -2.51
N GLY A 34 1.23 0.43 -3.30
CA GLY A 34 1.31 0.37 -4.77
C GLY A 34 2.75 0.24 -5.30
N GLY A 35 3.70 0.94 -4.67
CA GLY A 35 5.12 0.83 -5.00
C GLY A 35 5.67 -0.58 -4.75
N ILE A 36 5.37 -1.16 -3.59
CA ILE A 36 5.81 -2.50 -3.20
C ILE A 36 5.32 -3.57 -4.18
N VAL A 37 4.05 -3.50 -4.62
CA VAL A 37 3.50 -4.46 -5.59
C VAL A 37 4.20 -4.37 -6.94
N CYS A 38 4.71 -3.19 -7.33
CA CYS A 38 5.42 -3.03 -8.60
C CYS A 38 6.75 -3.81 -8.64
N GLU A 39 7.33 -4.10 -7.48
CA GLU A 39 8.59 -4.85 -7.32
C GLU A 39 8.39 -6.37 -7.47
N GLU A 40 7.15 -6.84 -7.43
CA GLU A 40 6.80 -8.26 -7.47
C GLU A 40 6.42 -8.70 -8.88
N VAL A 41 6.47 -10.01 -9.13
CA VAL A 41 6.11 -10.61 -10.43
C VAL A 41 4.69 -11.18 -10.34
N GLY A 42 3.78 -10.69 -11.18
CA GLY A 42 2.38 -11.09 -11.18
C GLY A 42 1.53 -10.33 -10.15
N ILE A 43 0.27 -10.74 -10.04
CA ILE A 43 -0.71 -10.14 -9.12
C ILE A 43 -0.61 -10.88 -7.79
N ILE A 44 0.16 -10.32 -6.85
CA ILE A 44 0.28 -10.85 -5.50
C ILE A 44 -0.24 -9.85 -4.46
N PRO A 45 -0.86 -10.32 -3.37
CA PRO A 45 -1.28 -9.45 -2.27
C PRO A 45 -0.06 -8.90 -1.52
N ILE A 46 -0.17 -7.69 -0.97
CA ILE A 46 0.82 -7.16 -0.04
C ILE A 46 0.62 -7.75 1.36
N GLU A 47 1.72 -7.98 2.08
CA GLU A 47 1.66 -8.36 3.50
C GLU A 47 1.75 -7.14 4.40
N ARG A 48 1.02 -7.18 5.52
CA ARG A 48 0.99 -6.09 6.52
C ARG A 48 2.40 -5.75 7.01
N ASP A 49 3.19 -6.75 7.36
CA ASP A 49 4.52 -6.54 7.94
C ASP A 49 5.47 -5.91 6.94
N LYS A 50 5.39 -6.31 5.66
CA LYS A 50 6.15 -5.69 4.56
C LYS A 50 5.78 -4.21 4.43
N LEU A 51 4.49 -3.89 4.37
CA LEU A 51 4.03 -2.50 4.30
C LEU A 51 4.49 -1.68 5.50
N PHE A 52 4.34 -2.21 6.71
CA PHE A 52 4.69 -1.52 7.95
C PHE A 52 6.19 -1.23 8.06
N ASN A 53 7.03 -2.22 7.72
CA ASN A 53 8.49 -2.04 7.70
C ASN A 53 8.90 -1.01 6.65
N THR A 54 8.39 -1.10 5.42
CA THR A 54 8.70 -0.14 4.36
C THR A 54 8.33 1.29 4.73
N VAL A 55 7.21 1.48 5.43
CA VAL A 55 6.77 2.80 5.91
C VAL A 55 7.62 3.29 7.09
N SER A 56 8.02 2.39 7.99
CA SER A 56 8.81 2.73 9.20
C SER A 56 10.28 3.01 8.89
N ASP A 57 10.86 2.33 7.90
CA ASP A 57 12.28 2.45 7.51
C ASP A 57 12.59 3.77 6.77
N GLN A 58 11.57 4.56 6.41
CA GLN A 58 11.73 5.86 5.73
C GLN A 58 11.49 7.09 6.64
N GLN A 59 11.47 6.90 7.96
CA GLN A 59 11.55 8.00 8.95
C GLN A 59 12.99 8.27 9.39
#